data_AF-A0A7S2BL95-F1
#
_entry.id   AF-A0A7S2BL95-F1
#
_cell.length_a   1.000
_cell.length_b   1.000
_cell.length_c   1.000
_cell.angle_alpha   90.00
_cell.angle_beta   90.00
_cell.angle_gamma   90.00
#
_symmetry.space_group_name_H-M   'P 1'
#
loop_
_entity.id
_entity.type
_entity.pdbx_description
1 polymer ?
#
loop_
_entity_poly.entity_id
_entity_poly.type
_entity_poly.pdbx_seq_one_letter_code
_entity_poly.pdbx_strand_id
1 'polypeptide(L)'
;CLVHYEIGHDLGLDMHTDDSDITFNTCLGKEFEGAGLSICGVMGEEGMRKLRHVYSHVVGRCLVHLGRHRHGADDITKGERLNLICWNHNYLWRKSSPYKTLTLPDETEPPDAQCLSFTHDRDHPNAKPSAWYPPKRSEVRFDKRV
;
A
#
# COMPACT_ATOMS: atom_id res chain seq x y z
N CYS A 1 2.95 -9.90 -12.18
CA CYS A 1 3.79 -8.74 -12.48
C CYS A 1 5.13 -8.89 -11.74
N LEU A 2 6.27 -8.67 -12.41
CA LEU A 2 7.55 -8.53 -11.71
C LEU A 2 7.73 -7.06 -11.36
N VAL A 3 8.00 -6.79 -10.08
CA VAL A 3 8.26 -5.44 -9.57
C VAL A 3 9.71 -5.39 -9.12
N HIS A 4 10.42 -4.37 -9.59
CA HIS A 4 11.84 -4.16 -9.31
C HIS A 4 12.05 -2.78 -8.70
N TYR A 5 12.74 -2.72 -7.57
CA TYR A 5 13.17 -1.48 -6.95
C TYR A 5 14.69 -1.44 -6.90
N GLU A 6 15.28 -0.31 -7.30
CA GLU A 6 16.73 -0.13 -7.45
C GLU A 6 17.12 1.34 -7.28
N ILE A 7 18.27 1.59 -6.65
CA ILE A 7 18.79 2.95 -6.46
C ILE A 7 19.04 3.61 -7.83
N GLY A 8 18.41 4.76 -8.07
CA GLY A 8 18.45 5.45 -9.37
C GLY A 8 17.28 5.12 -10.29
N HIS A 9 16.43 4.18 -9.89
CA HIS A 9 15.14 3.83 -10.49
C HIS A 9 14.01 4.06 -9.46
N ASP A 10 12.95 3.26 -9.54
CA ASP A 10 11.88 3.27 -8.54
C ASP A 10 12.41 2.75 -7.20
N LEU A 11 12.18 3.51 -6.13
CA LEU A 11 12.65 3.15 -4.78
C LEU A 11 11.56 2.44 -3.96
N GLY A 12 10.31 2.78 -4.22
CA GLY A 12 9.14 2.35 -3.47
C GLY A 12 7.87 2.62 -4.25
N LEU A 13 6.72 2.46 -3.60
CA LEU A 13 5.42 2.72 -4.18
C LEU A 13 4.48 3.29 -3.13
N ASP A 14 3.85 4.41 -3.48
CA ASP A 14 2.91 5.14 -2.63
C ASP A 14 1.72 4.28 -2.15
N MET A 15 1.02 4.73 -1.11
CA MET A 15 -0.16 4.05 -0.58
C MET A 15 -1.26 3.86 -1.64
N HIS A 16 -1.78 2.64 -1.74
CA HIS A 16 -2.83 2.25 -2.67
C HIS A 16 -3.59 1.02 -2.15
N THR A 17 -4.60 0.60 -2.91
CA THR A 17 -5.21 -0.73 -2.82
C THR A 17 -5.05 -1.43 -4.16
N ASP A 18 -5.02 -2.74 -4.17
CA ASP A 18 -5.01 -3.50 -5.41
C ASP A 18 -6.43 -3.67 -5.96
N ASP A 19 -6.59 -3.62 -7.29
CA ASP A 19 -7.78 -4.19 -7.93
C ASP A 19 -7.66 -5.72 -7.96
N SER A 20 -7.76 -6.31 -6.77
CA SER A 20 -7.72 -7.75 -6.55
C SER A 20 -8.65 -8.13 -5.40
N ASP A 21 -9.04 -9.40 -5.34
CA ASP A 21 -9.66 -9.93 -4.11
C ASP A 21 -8.57 -10.38 -3.14
N ILE A 22 -7.54 -11.05 -3.68
CA ILE A 22 -6.34 -11.48 -2.96
C ILE A 22 -5.11 -11.13 -3.78
N THR A 23 -4.10 -10.59 -3.12
CA THR A 23 -2.77 -10.34 -3.67
C THR A 23 -1.77 -11.30 -3.04
N PHE A 24 -0.96 -11.92 -3.89
CA PHE A 24 0.21 -12.69 -3.51
C PHE A 24 1.45 -11.87 -3.87
N ASN A 25 2.27 -11.55 -2.88
CA ASN A 25 3.48 -10.75 -3.02
C ASN A 25 4.68 -11.58 -2.54
N THR A 26 5.42 -12.16 -3.49
CA THR A 26 6.57 -13.01 -3.19
C THR A 26 7.87 -12.24 -3.37
N CYS A 27 8.69 -12.18 -2.32
CA CYS A 27 10.04 -11.64 -2.44
C CYS A 27 10.95 -12.66 -3.12
N LEU A 28 11.41 -12.36 -4.34
CA LEU A 28 12.23 -13.28 -5.14
C LEU A 28 13.72 -13.22 -4.77
N GLY A 29 14.18 -12.12 -4.15
CA GLY A 29 15.56 -12.01 -3.67
C GLY A 29 16.20 -10.67 -3.99
N LYS A 30 17.49 -10.77 -4.37
CA LYS A 30 18.50 -9.69 -4.36
C LYS A 30 18.91 -9.27 -2.93
N GLU A 31 19.80 -8.30 -2.84
CA GLU A 31 20.31 -7.75 -1.58
C GLU A 31 19.81 -6.32 -1.43
N PHE A 32 19.07 -6.03 -0.36
CA PHE A 32 18.48 -4.72 -0.12
C PHE A 32 18.37 -4.40 1.38
N GLU A 33 18.29 -3.11 1.70
CA GLU A 33 17.93 -2.59 3.02
C GLU A 33 16.68 -1.68 2.90
N GLY A 34 15.90 -1.58 3.98
CA GLY A 34 14.64 -0.82 3.97
C GLY A 34 13.48 -1.62 3.38
N ALA A 35 12.64 -0.98 2.57
CA ALA A 35 11.58 -1.63 1.80
C ALA A 35 10.49 -2.33 2.63
N GLY A 36 10.13 -1.76 3.78
CA GLY A 36 8.95 -2.19 4.54
C GLY A 36 7.69 -2.15 3.67
N LEU A 37 6.82 -3.13 3.80
CA LEU A 37 5.47 -3.05 3.26
C LEU A 37 4.56 -2.56 4.37
N SER A 38 4.24 -1.27 4.33
CA SER A 38 3.29 -0.64 5.25
C SER A 38 1.87 -1.12 4.89
N ILE A 39 1.18 -1.75 5.83
CA ILE A 39 -0.19 -2.27 5.69
C ILE A 39 -1.09 -1.50 6.65
N CYS A 40 -2.10 -0.85 6.08
CA CYS A 40 -3.14 -0.11 6.77
C CYS A 40 -4.45 -0.93 6.82
N GLY A 41 -5.56 -0.31 7.16
CA GLY A 41 -6.85 -1.01 7.24
C GLY A 41 -7.43 -1.38 5.88
N VAL A 42 -8.62 -1.99 5.91
CA VAL A 42 -9.34 -2.47 4.73
C VAL A 42 -10.22 -1.36 4.18
N MET A 43 -10.15 -1.09 2.88
CA MET A 43 -11.01 -0.12 2.20
C MET A 43 -12.48 -0.39 2.49
N GLY A 44 -13.20 0.61 3.01
CA GLY A 44 -14.62 0.53 3.37
C GLY A 44 -14.91 0.00 4.79
N GLU A 45 -13.88 -0.17 5.62
CA GLU A 45 -14.01 -0.44 7.06
C GLU A 45 -13.53 0.77 7.88
N GLU A 46 -13.96 0.84 9.13
CA GLU A 46 -13.46 1.83 10.10
C GLU A 46 -11.94 1.65 10.30
N GLY A 47 -11.21 2.76 10.33
CA GLY A 47 -9.76 2.76 10.43
C GLY A 47 -9.03 2.27 9.18
N MET A 48 -9.60 2.42 7.98
CA MET A 48 -8.93 2.01 6.74
C MET A 48 -7.60 2.75 6.48
N ARG A 49 -7.46 3.97 6.99
CA ARG A 49 -6.22 4.77 6.93
C ARG A 49 -5.43 4.75 8.25
N LYS A 50 -5.60 3.70 9.06
CA LYS A 50 -4.80 3.46 10.26
C LYS A 50 -3.77 2.38 10.02
N LEU A 51 -2.54 2.61 10.48
CA LEU A 51 -1.44 1.68 10.31
C LEU A 51 -1.72 0.42 11.15
N ARG A 52 -1.66 -0.75 10.52
CA ARG A 52 -1.89 -2.03 11.19
C ARG A 52 -0.60 -2.81 11.37
N HIS A 53 0.27 -2.80 10.35
CA HIS A 53 1.50 -3.56 10.37
C HIS A 53 2.52 -2.99 9.37
N VAL A 54 3.80 -3.18 9.65
CA VAL A 54 4.87 -2.96 8.66
C VAL A 54 5.60 -4.29 8.50
N TYR A 55 5.48 -4.88 7.32
CA TYR A 55 6.07 -6.17 7.03
C TYR A 55 7.46 -6.02 6.42
N SER A 56 8.46 -6.66 7.03
CA SER A 56 9.80 -6.77 6.45
C SER A 56 9.88 -7.96 5.51
N HIS A 57 10.23 -7.72 4.25
CA HIS A 57 10.34 -8.79 3.25
C HIS A 57 11.43 -9.80 3.61
N VAL A 58 11.12 -11.08 3.37
CA VAL A 58 12.05 -12.21 3.53
C VAL A 58 12.11 -12.93 2.19
N VAL A 59 13.32 -13.15 1.68
CA VAL A 59 13.55 -13.84 0.40
C VAL A 59 12.91 -15.23 0.42
N GLY A 60 12.18 -15.55 -0.66
CA GLY A 60 11.44 -16.81 -0.82
C GLY A 60 10.09 -16.86 -0.09
N ARG A 61 9.72 -15.83 0.69
CA ARG A 61 8.42 -15.77 1.37
C ARG A 61 7.39 -15.04 0.52
N CYS A 62 6.19 -15.62 0.45
CA CYS A 62 5.01 -15.00 -0.13
C CYS A 62 4.13 -14.40 0.98
N LEU A 63 3.94 -13.08 0.95
CA LEU A 63 2.92 -12.41 1.73
C LEU A 63 1.60 -12.48 0.97
N VAL A 64 0.54 -12.88 1.65
CA VAL A 64 -0.82 -12.93 1.11
C VAL A 64 -1.70 -11.95 1.87
N HIS A 65 -2.39 -11.07 1.16
CA HIS A 65 -3.31 -10.11 1.76
C HIS A 65 -4.53 -9.85 0.86
N LEU A 66 -5.59 -9.28 1.46
CA LEU A 66 -6.74 -8.78 0.69
C LEU A 66 -6.29 -7.67 -0.25
N GLY A 67 -6.81 -7.61 -1.48
CA GLY A 67 -6.54 -6.49 -2.38
C GLY A 67 -7.06 -5.16 -1.83
N ARG A 68 -8.15 -5.22 -1.05
CA ARG A 68 -8.71 -4.09 -0.32
C ARG A 68 -7.88 -3.62 0.87
N HIS A 69 -6.84 -4.34 1.31
CA HIS A 69 -5.92 -3.76 2.29
C HIS A 69 -5.19 -2.60 1.65
N ARG A 70 -5.30 -1.43 2.27
CA ARG A 70 -4.50 -0.28 1.88
C ARG A 70 -3.06 -0.54 2.27
N HIS A 71 -2.14 -0.37 1.35
CA HIS A 71 -0.72 -0.65 1.58
C HIS A 71 0.19 0.18 0.68
N GLY A 72 1.45 0.29 1.07
CA GLY A 72 2.49 1.02 0.34
C GLY A 72 3.84 0.35 0.56
N ALA A 73 4.71 0.43 -0.43
CA ALA A 73 6.07 -0.06 -0.36
C ALA A 73 7.01 1.08 0.00
N ASP A 74 7.53 1.05 1.23
CA ASP A 74 8.57 1.96 1.70
C ASP A 74 9.78 1.91 0.75
N ASP A 75 10.51 3.01 0.67
CA ASP A 75 11.68 3.14 -0.17
C ASP A 75 12.79 2.18 0.28
N ILE A 76 13.48 1.58 -0.69
CA ILE A 76 14.77 0.93 -0.44
C ILE A 76 15.80 1.99 -0.06
N THR A 77 16.64 1.68 0.93
CA THR A 77 17.75 2.57 1.31
C THR A 77 19.08 2.15 0.69
N LYS A 78 19.19 0.88 0.26
CA LYS A 78 20.35 0.32 -0.44
C LYS A 78 19.94 -0.88 -1.30
N GLY A 79 20.72 -1.13 -2.35
CA GLY A 79 20.66 -2.35 -3.14
C GLY A 79 19.47 -2.42 -4.10
N GLU A 80 18.99 -3.64 -4.34
CA GLU A 80 17.91 -3.96 -5.28
C GLU A 80 16.93 -4.94 -4.64
N ARG A 81 15.63 -4.77 -4.91
CA ARG A 81 14.59 -5.71 -4.47
C ARG A 81 13.73 -6.15 -5.65
N LEU A 82 13.59 -7.46 -5.81
CA LEU A 82 12.74 -8.06 -6.84
C LEU A 82 11.60 -8.86 -6.22
N ASN A 83 10.36 -8.54 -6.60
CA ASN A 83 9.17 -9.24 -6.14
C ASN A 83 8.30 -9.73 -7.32
N LEU A 84 7.62 -10.86 -7.13
CA LEU A 84 6.53 -11.32 -7.99
C LEU A 84 5.20 -11.00 -7.32
N ILE A 85 4.40 -10.19 -7.99
CA ILE A 85 3.04 -9.82 -7.57
C ILE A 85 2.01 -10.53 -8.45
N CYS A 86 1.10 -11.28 -7.84
CA CYS A 86 -0.04 -11.89 -8.51
C CYS A 86 -1.34 -11.35 -7.89
N TRP A 87 -2.05 -10.54 -8.66
CA TRP A 87 -3.39 -10.07 -8.34
C TRP A 87 -4.42 -11.08 -8.83
N ASN A 88 -5.28 -11.55 -7.92
CA ASN A 88 -6.23 -12.61 -8.23
C ASN A 88 -7.66 -12.15 -7.97
N HIS A 89 -8.56 -12.49 -8.90
CA HIS A 89 -10.00 -12.33 -8.76
C HIS A 89 -10.63 -13.70 -8.48
N ASN A 90 -11.40 -13.78 -7.41
CA ASN A 90 -12.18 -14.96 -7.08
C ASN A 90 -13.54 -14.87 -7.79
N TYR A 91 -13.74 -15.75 -8.77
CA TYR A 91 -14.94 -15.80 -9.58
C TYR A 91 -16.24 -15.97 -8.78
N LEU A 92 -16.26 -16.85 -7.77
CA LEU A 92 -17.45 -17.12 -6.97
C LEU A 92 -17.76 -15.95 -6.03
N TRP A 93 -16.73 -15.38 -5.40
CA TRP A 93 -16.85 -14.21 -4.55
C TRP A 93 -17.42 -13.02 -5.33
N ARG A 94 -16.87 -12.70 -6.51
CA ARG A 94 -17.36 -11.57 -7.32
C ARG A 94 -18.78 -11.77 -7.87
N LYS A 95 -19.24 -13.01 -7.96
CA LYS A 95 -20.64 -13.33 -8.31
C LYS A 95 -21.61 -13.21 -7.14
N SER A 96 -21.11 -13.25 -5.91
CA SER A 96 -21.92 -13.23 -4.70
C SER A 96 -22.69 -11.91 -4.53
N SER A 97 -23.81 -11.96 -3.82
CA SER A 97 -24.58 -10.75 -3.50
C SER A 97 -23.75 -9.74 -2.68
N PRO A 98 -23.02 -10.15 -1.61
CA PRO A 98 -22.23 -9.22 -0.81
C PRO A 98 -21.23 -8.39 -1.62
N TYR A 99 -20.56 -9.00 -2.61
CA TYR A 99 -19.63 -8.26 -3.47
C TYR A 99 -20.34 -7.24 -4.35
N LYS A 100 -21.48 -7.62 -4.95
CA LYS A 100 -22.24 -6.75 -5.87
C LYS A 100 -22.95 -5.59 -5.17
N THR A 101 -23.33 -5.78 -3.90
CA THR A 101 -24.01 -4.76 -3.10
C THR A 101 -23.06 -4.03 -2.17
N LEU A 102 -21.74 -4.21 -2.32
CA LEU A 102 -20.76 -3.55 -1.48
C LEU A 102 -20.81 -2.03 -1.73
N THR A 103 -21.24 -1.29 -0.72
CA THR A 103 -21.14 0.17 -0.69
C THR A 103 -19.96 0.57 0.18
N LEU A 104 -19.03 1.34 -0.38
CA LEU A 104 -17.90 1.88 0.38
C LEU A 104 -18.37 3.16 1.07
N PRO A 105 -18.34 3.22 2.42
CA PRO A 105 -18.63 4.46 3.14
C PRO A 105 -17.58 5.53 2.83
N ASP A 106 -17.95 6.79 3.04
CA ASP A 106 -17.01 7.91 2.97
C ASP A 106 -15.95 7.80 4.06
N GLU A 107 -14.71 8.13 3.69
CA GLU A 107 -13.59 8.20 4.63
C GLU A 107 -13.70 9.47 5.47
N THR A 108 -14.03 9.33 6.76
CA THR A 108 -14.26 10.46 7.67
C THR A 108 -13.25 10.59 8.79
N GLU A 109 -12.48 9.52 9.06
CA GLU A 109 -11.50 9.51 10.14
C GLU A 109 -10.15 10.10 9.71
N PRO A 110 -9.44 10.80 10.62
CA PRO A 110 -8.12 11.34 10.32
C PRO A 110 -7.12 10.19 10.07
N PRO A 111 -6.32 10.24 9.00
CA PRO A 111 -5.39 9.17 8.66
C PRO A 111 -4.13 9.18 9.55
N ASP A 112 -3.50 8.02 9.70
CA ASP A 112 -2.12 7.98 10.18
C ASP A 112 -1.17 8.44 9.06
N ALA A 113 -0.10 9.13 9.43
CA ALA A 113 0.81 9.74 8.45
C ALA A 113 1.36 8.73 7.42
N GLN A 114 1.64 7.49 7.84
CA GLN A 114 2.14 6.44 6.94
C GLN A 114 1.06 5.92 5.97
N CYS A 115 -0.22 6.05 6.31
CA CYS A 115 -1.32 5.56 5.48
C CYS A 115 -1.83 6.59 4.47
N LEU A 116 -1.21 7.78 4.45
CA LEU A 116 -1.50 8.80 3.46
C LEU A 116 -0.94 8.41 2.11
N SER A 117 -1.74 8.62 1.07
CA SER A 117 -1.29 8.59 -0.31
C SER A 117 -1.11 10.02 -0.81
N PHE A 118 -0.03 10.24 -1.53
CA PHE A 118 0.24 11.51 -2.20
C PHE A 118 -0.49 11.65 -3.53
N THR A 119 -0.91 10.53 -4.10
CA THR A 119 -1.49 10.45 -5.45
C THR A 119 -2.96 10.08 -5.46
N HIS A 120 -3.45 9.38 -4.42
CA HIS A 120 -4.82 8.86 -4.36
C HIS A 120 -5.71 9.55 -3.31
N ASP A 121 -5.13 10.27 -2.34
CA ASP A 121 -5.92 10.94 -1.30
C ASP A 121 -6.26 12.39 -1.66
N ARG A 122 -7.55 12.74 -1.56
CA ARG A 122 -8.07 14.08 -1.88
C ARG A 122 -7.69 15.14 -0.86
N ASP A 123 -7.51 14.72 0.40
CA ASP A 123 -7.15 15.57 1.53
C ASP A 123 -5.63 15.83 1.60
N HIS A 124 -4.84 15.34 0.64
CA HIS A 124 -3.44 15.71 0.47
C HIS A 124 -3.19 16.50 -0.82
N PRO A 125 -3.49 17.82 -0.85
CA PRO A 125 -3.12 18.65 -1.98
C PRO A 125 -1.62 18.95 -1.93
N ASN A 126 -0.87 18.51 -2.94
CA ASN A 126 0.47 18.98 -3.32
C ASN A 126 1.70 18.34 -2.66
N ALA A 127 1.77 17.02 -2.55
CA ALA A 127 3.08 16.38 -2.42
C ALA A 127 3.78 16.29 -3.78
N LYS A 128 5.09 16.62 -3.82
CA LYS A 128 5.89 16.47 -5.02
C LYS A 128 6.02 14.97 -5.34
N PRO A 129 5.91 14.54 -6.62
CA PRO A 129 6.03 13.12 -7.01
C PRO A 129 7.39 12.49 -6.69
N SER A 130 8.39 13.28 -6.27
CA SER A 130 9.71 12.83 -5.83
C SER A 130 9.87 12.74 -4.31
N ALA A 131 8.78 12.73 -3.54
CA ALA A 131 8.84 12.65 -2.08
C ALA A 131 9.09 11.20 -1.64
N TRP A 132 10.03 11.04 -0.70
CA TRP A 132 10.37 9.77 -0.06
C TRP A 132 9.13 9.11 0.55
N TYR A 133 8.95 7.81 0.30
CA TYR A 133 7.88 7.02 0.92
C TYR A 133 8.48 6.03 1.93
N PRO A 134 7.94 5.88 3.16
CA PRO A 134 6.74 6.52 3.68
C PRO A 134 7.00 7.99 4.08
N PRO A 135 5.96 8.85 4.02
CA PRO A 135 6.06 10.24 4.45
C PRO A 135 6.62 10.37 5.87
N LYS A 136 7.52 11.32 6.10
CA LYS A 136 7.84 11.70 7.47
C LYS A 136 6.66 12.48 8.06
N ARG A 137 6.33 12.21 9.33
CA ARG A 137 5.23 12.90 10.04
C ARG A 137 5.37 14.42 10.04
N SER A 138 6.59 14.96 9.98
CA SER A 138 6.87 16.40 9.90
C SER A 138 6.54 17.03 8.54
N GLU A 139 6.45 16.22 7.49
CA GLU A 139 6.24 16.66 6.10
C GLU A 139 4.76 16.59 5.69
N VAL A 140 3.95 15.90 6.49
CA VAL A 140 2.51 15.79 6.33
C VAL A 140 1.81 16.99 7.00
N ARG A 141 1.16 17.85 6.20
CA ARG A 141 0.24 18.86 6.70
C ARG A 141 -1.19 18.30 6.69
N PHE A 142 -1.70 17.94 7.87
CA PHE A 142 -3.13 17.70 8.02
C PHE A 142 -3.87 19.05 7.92
N ASP A 143 -4.69 19.27 6.89
CA ASP A 143 -5.60 20.42 6.91
C ASP A 143 -6.58 20.21 8.07
N LYS A 144 -6.65 21.19 8.97
CA LYS A 144 -7.53 21.14 10.15
C LYS A 144 -9.00 21.43 9.82
N ARG A 145 -9.39 21.27 8.55
CA ARG A 145 -10.74 21.53 8.04
C ARG A 145 -11.38 20.21 7.63
N VAL A 146 -11.70 19.41 8.63
CA VAL A 146 -12.80 18.43 8.62
C VAL A 146 -13.69 18.77 9.79
#